data_AF-A0A948CSN8-F1
#
_entry.id   AF-A0A948CSN8-F1
#
_cell.length_a   1.000
_cell.length_b   1.000
_cell.length_c   1.000
_cell.angle_alpha   90.00
_cell.angle_beta   90.00
_cell.angle_gamma   90.00
#
_symmetry.space_group_name_H-M   'P 1'
#
loop_
_entity.id
_entity.type
_entity.pdbx_description
1 polymer ?
#
loop_
_entity_poly.entity_id
_entity_poly.type
_entity_poly.pdbx_seq_one_letter_code
_entity_poly.pdbx_strand_id
1 'polypeptide(L)' 'DLHEQLKKHKLELLTTISEAEEYEALSSQLPSRRKDLQELYNDARNRYSKTLGKVKALESLISRCQEV' A
#
# COMPACT_ATOMS: atom_id res chain seq x y z
N ASP A 1 7.24 19.34 -0.84
CA ASP A 1 6.83 19.50 0.57
C ASP A 1 6.71 18.13 1.25
N LEU A 2 6.98 17.99 2.56
CA LEU A 2 6.93 16.69 3.29
C LEU A 2 5.49 16.21 3.49
N HIS A 3 4.55 17.13 3.74
CA HIS A 3 3.14 16.78 3.91
C HIS A 3 2.51 16.31 2.60
N GLU A 4 2.89 16.92 1.48
CA GLU A 4 2.50 16.48 0.14
C GLU A 4 3.01 15.06 -0.17
N GLN A 5 4.28 14.75 0.16
CA GLN A 5 4.81 13.39 0.01
C GLN A 5 4.07 12.38 0.88
N LEU A 6 3.78 12.76 2.14
CA LEU A 6 3.00 11.93 3.06
C LEU A 6 1.60 11.64 2.50
N LYS A 7 0.92 12.67 1.97
CA LYS A 7 -0.41 12.54 1.35
C LYS A 7 -0.36 11.58 0.16
N LYS A 8 0.65 11.70 -0.71
CA LYS A 8 0.83 10.82 -1.86
C LYS A 8 1.01 9.35 -1.43
N HIS A 9 1.85 9.08 -0.44
CA HIS A 9 2.05 7.71 0.05
C HIS A 9 0.81 7.14 0.75
N LYS A 10 0.05 7.96 1.48
CA LYS A 10 -1.24 7.54 2.06
C LYS A 10 -2.26 7.17 0.98
N LEU A 11 -2.33 7.93 -0.12
CA LEU A 11 -3.18 7.57 -1.27
C LEU A 11 -2.73 6.26 -1.92
N GLU A 12 -1.41 6.08 -2.10
CA GLU A 12 -0.86 4.84 -2.66
C GLU A 12 -1.16 3.62 -1.77
N LEU A 13 -1.16 3.77 -0.44
CA LEU A 13 -1.60 2.70 0.48
C LEU A 13 -3.06 2.30 0.21
N LEU A 14 -3.97 3.27 0.08
CA LEU A 14 -5.38 3.00 -0.21
C LEU A 14 -5.54 2.25 -1.53
N THR A 15 -4.80 2.66 -2.57
CA THR A 15 -4.78 1.94 -3.85
C THR A 15 -4.31 0.50 -3.67
N THR A 16 -3.20 0.25 -2.96
CA THR A 16 -2.70 -1.13 -2.76
C THR A 16 -3.63 -2.01 -1.94
N ILE A 17 -4.41 -1.44 -1.02
CA ILE A 17 -5.45 -2.16 -0.27
C ILE A 17 -6.54 -2.62 -1.23
N SER A 18 -7.10 -1.69 -2.03
CA SER A 18 -8.17 -2.03 -2.98
C SER A 18 -7.71 -3.01 -4.05
N GLU A 19 -6.46 -2.92 -4.51
CA GLU A 19 -5.88 -3.94 -5.40
C GLU A 19 -5.87 -5.33 -4.76
N ALA A 20 -5.40 -5.44 -3.52
CA ALA A 20 -5.34 -6.72 -2.81
C ALA A 20 -6.74 -7.31 -2.57
N GLU A 21 -7.71 -6.49 -2.16
CA GLU A 21 -9.10 -6.89 -1.98
C GLU A 21 -9.71 -7.39 -3.30
N GLU A 22 -9.46 -6.69 -4.40
CA GLU A 22 -9.97 -7.08 -5.72
C GLU A 22 -9.32 -8.38 -6.22
N TYR A 23 -8.01 -8.57 -6.05
CA TYR A 23 -7.35 -9.82 -6.42
C TYR A 23 -7.90 -11.02 -5.63
N GLU A 24 -8.19 -10.82 -4.35
CA GLU A 24 -8.79 -11.85 -3.50
C GLU A 24 -10.21 -12.20 -3.98
N ALA A 25 -11.05 -11.19 -4.26
CA ALA A 25 -12.39 -11.37 -4.80
C ALA A 25 -12.38 -12.08 -6.17
N LEU A 26 -11.51 -11.66 -7.08
CA LEU A 26 -11.34 -12.27 -8.41
C LEU A 26 -10.82 -13.71 -8.32
N SER A 27 -10.03 -14.06 -7.30
CA SER A 27 -9.51 -15.42 -7.11
C SER A 27 -10.61 -16.46 -6.87
N SER A 28 -11.76 -16.00 -6.36
CA SER A 28 -12.97 -16.81 -6.17
C SER A 28 -13.79 -16.91 -7.47
N GLN A 29 -13.80 -15.86 -8.28
CA GLN A 29 -14.55 -15.81 -9.55
C GLN A 29 -13.83 -16.52 -10.70
N LEU A 30 -12.49 -16.54 -10.68
CA LEU A 30 -11.64 -17.07 -11.75
C LEU A 30 -10.65 -18.13 -11.21
N PRO A 31 -11.12 -19.33 -10.80
CA PRO A 31 -10.24 -20.35 -10.22
C PRO A 31 -9.08 -20.77 -11.12
N SER A 32 -9.27 -20.72 -12.45
CA SER A 32 -8.24 -21.03 -13.45
C SER A 32 -7.07 -20.04 -13.45
N ARG A 33 -7.28 -18.82 -12.93
CA ARG A 33 -6.26 -17.76 -12.82
C ARG A 33 -5.76 -17.56 -11.40
N ARG A 34 -6.11 -18.45 -10.46
CA ARG A 34 -5.78 -18.28 -9.03
C ARG A 34 -4.28 -18.08 -8.79
N LYS A 35 -3.41 -18.74 -9.55
CA LYS A 35 -1.96 -18.57 -9.41
C LYS A 35 -1.53 -17.14 -9.76
N ASP A 36 -1.93 -16.65 -10.93
CA ASP A 36 -1.61 -15.28 -11.38
C ASP A 36 -2.16 -14.23 -10.41
N LEU A 37 -3.41 -14.42 -9.94
CA LEU A 37 -4.05 -13.52 -8.97
C LEU A 37 -3.35 -13.54 -7.60
N GLN A 38 -2.86 -14.69 -7.16
CA GLN A 38 -2.07 -14.80 -5.93
C GLN A 38 -0.73 -14.07 -6.04
N GLU A 39 -0.06 -14.13 -7.20
CA GLU A 39 1.17 -13.39 -7.45
C GLU A 39 0.92 -11.88 -7.41
N LEU A 40 -0.13 -11.40 -8.08
CA LEU A 40 -0.54 -9.99 -8.05
C LEU A 40 -0.92 -9.50 -6.65
N TYR A 41 -1.65 -10.32 -5.89
CA TYR A 41 -1.97 -10.06 -4.49
C TYR A 41 -0.71 -9.93 -3.62
N ASN A 42 0.24 -10.84 -3.80
CA ASN A 42 1.52 -10.80 -3.06
C ASN A 42 2.31 -9.53 -3.40
N ASP A 43 2.31 -9.12 -4.66
CA ASP A 43 2.95 -7.87 -5.10
C ASP A 43 2.26 -6.64 -4.49
N ALA A 44 0.92 -6.59 -4.48
CA ALA A 44 0.16 -5.53 -3.82
C ALA A 44 0.51 -5.44 -2.33
N ARG A 45 0.60 -6.57 -1.62
CA ARG A 45 1.02 -6.61 -0.21
C ARG A 45 2.47 -6.17 0.02
N ASN A 46 3.37 -6.51 -0.89
CA ASN A 46 4.75 -6.05 -0.83
C ASN A 46 4.83 -4.52 -1.02
N ARG A 47 4.09 -3.98 -2.01
CA ARG A 47 3.96 -2.53 -2.22
C ARG A 47 3.38 -1.84 -0.98
N TYR A 48 2.28 -2.36 -0.43
CA TYR A 48 1.67 -1.86 0.81
C TYR A 48 2.71 -1.75 1.94
N SER A 49 3.47 -2.82 2.18
CA SER A 49 4.45 -2.87 3.27
C SER A 49 5.58 -1.84 3.09
N LYS A 50 6.09 -1.70 1.86
CA LYS A 50 7.11 -0.70 1.52
C LYS A 50 6.58 0.72 1.67
N THR A 51 5.39 1.01 1.16
CA THR A 51 4.78 2.34 1.24
C THR A 51 4.43 2.71 2.68
N LEU A 52 3.98 1.75 3.50
CA LEU A 52 3.74 1.96 4.93
C LEU A 52 5.02 2.34 5.66
N GLY A 53 6.15 1.71 5.32
CA GLY A 53 7.46 2.10 5.84
C GLY A 53 7.80 3.56 5.52
N LYS A 54 7.55 4.01 4.28
CA LYS A 54 7.75 5.42 3.87
C LYS A 54 6.84 6.39 4.64
N VAL A 55 5.56 6.03 4.82
CA VAL A 55 4.60 6.81 5.61
C VAL A 55 5.11 6.99 7.04
N LYS A 56 5.48 5.90 7.72
CA LYS A 56 5.98 5.96 9.09
C LYS A 56 7.26 6.79 9.23
N ALA A 57 8.17 6.70 8.26
CA ALA A 57 9.39 7.49 8.25
C ALA A 57 9.08 9.00 8.13
N LEU A 58 8.17 9.38 7.23
CA LEU A 58 7.75 10.77 7.06
C LEU A 58 7.01 11.30 8.28
N GLU A 59 6.07 10.53 8.84
CA GLU A 59 5.34 10.91 10.05
C GLU A 59 6.31 11.14 11.22
N SER A 60 7.28 10.23 11.41
CA SER A 60 8.29 10.36 12.46
C SER A 60 9.13 11.63 12.32
N LEU A 61 9.55 11.96 11.08
CA LEU A 61 10.33 13.18 10.82
C LEU A 61 9.47 14.44 11.03
N ILE A 62 8.25 14.47 10.50
CA ILE A 62 7.34 15.63 10.64
C ILE A 62 7.06 15.91 12.12
N SER A 63 6.75 14.87 12.92
CA SER A 63 6.54 15.01 14.36
C SER A 63 7.77 15.59 15.06
N ARG A 64 8.97 15.11 14.71
CA ARG A 64 10.21 15.62 15.31
C ARG A 64 10.51 17.08 14.95
N CYS A 65 10.09 17.53 13.76
CA CYS A 65 10.21 18.93 13.35
C CYS A 65 9.19 19.86 14.04
N GLN A 66 8.13 19.33 14.64
CA GLN A 66 7.08 20.10 15.33
C GLN A 66 7.33 20.22 16.85
N GLU A 67 8.29 19.48 17.41
CA GLU A 67 8.69 19.52 18.83
C GLU A 67 9.74 20.62 19.14
N VAL A 68 9.99 21.55 18.22
CA VAL A 68 10.93 22.68 18.36
C VAL A 68 10.15 24.00 18.37
#